data_AF-A0A7U2R094-F1
#
_entry.id   AF-A0A7U2R094-F1
#
_cell.length_a   1.000
_cell.length_b   1.000
_cell.length_c   1.000
_cell.angle_alpha   90.00
_cell.angle_beta   90.00
_cell.angle_gamma   90.00
#
_symmetry.space_group_name_H-M   'P 1'
#
loop_
_entity.id
_entity.type
_entity.pdbx_description
1 polymer ?
#
loop_
_entity_poly.entity_id
_entity_poly.type
_entity_poly.pdbx_seq_one_letter_code
_entity_poly.pdbx_strand_id
1 'polypeptide(L)'
;MASLRLPANLKHLLLNPPSSTQNGELVVTFTSSFNAIWNDAGSGTTRDGGFWHPITQGTLRPLGSMAVGNFKELNGQRAALLIGAKSTSSSNPPVKAPTSYTQLWADKGSGAKLNGSFWRPIAASGYIAMGDVVQSGYTTPSTSKVWCLRSDLVADGQYADESV
;
A
#
# COMPACT_ATOMS: atom_id res chain seq x y z
N MET A 1 -10.62 19.84 -9.30
CA MET A 1 -9.66 19.52 -8.23
C MET A 1 -10.30 18.45 -7.36
N ALA A 2 -9.89 17.19 -7.50
CA ALA A 2 -10.28 16.13 -6.57
C ALA A 2 -9.16 15.98 -5.54
N SER A 3 -9.43 16.39 -4.31
CA SER A 3 -8.49 16.23 -3.20
C SER A 3 -8.50 14.75 -2.78
N LEU A 4 -7.36 14.07 -2.92
CA LEU A 4 -7.14 12.77 -2.29
C LEU A 4 -7.09 13.01 -0.78
N ARG A 5 -8.23 12.90 -0.10
CA ARG A 5 -8.27 12.96 1.37
C ARG A 5 -7.61 11.69 1.90
N LEU A 6 -6.45 11.84 2.51
CA LEU A 6 -5.88 10.81 3.37
C LEU A 6 -6.91 10.45 4.45
N PRO A 7 -7.10 9.16 4.77
CA PRO A 7 -8.01 8.78 5.85
C PRO A 7 -7.51 9.42 7.15
N ALA A 8 -8.43 9.98 7.94
CA ALA A 8 -8.11 10.65 9.20
C ALA A 8 -7.43 9.73 10.24
N ASN A 9 -7.49 8.42 10.02
CA ASN A 9 -6.86 7.40 10.87
C ASN A 9 -6.09 6.41 9.97
N LEU A 10 -4.80 6.66 9.78
CA LEU A 10 -3.89 5.67 9.19
C LEU A 10 -3.66 4.57 10.23
N LYS A 11 -3.67 3.29 9.84
CA LYS A 11 -3.36 2.18 10.76
C LYS A 11 -1.87 1.84 10.67
N HIS A 12 -1.24 1.52 11.79
CA HIS A 12 0.13 1.01 11.85
C HIS A 12 0.15 -0.46 12.29
N LEU A 13 1.17 -1.19 11.84
CA LEU A 13 1.38 -2.59 12.20
C LEU A 13 1.94 -2.69 13.62
N LEU A 14 1.31 -3.50 14.47
CA LEU A 14 1.83 -3.80 15.81
C LEU A 14 2.93 -4.85 15.70
N LEU A 15 4.19 -4.42 15.68
CA LEU A 15 5.34 -5.29 15.87
C LEU A 15 5.71 -5.28 17.35
N ASN A 16 5.38 -6.34 18.08
CA ASN A 16 5.80 -6.45 19.48
C ASN A 16 7.33 -6.58 19.55
N PRO A 17 8.02 -5.81 20.41
CA PRO A 17 9.45 -5.98 20.66
C PRO A 17 9.73 -7.38 21.24
N PRO A 18 10.94 -7.93 21.02
CA PRO A 18 11.28 -9.31 21.36
C PRO A 18 11.55 -9.48 22.86
N SER A 19 10.53 -9.29 23.70
CA SER A 19 10.59 -9.66 25.13
C SER A 19 9.20 -9.79 25.76
N SER A 20 8.35 -10.62 25.19
CA SER A 20 7.36 -11.43 25.92
C SER A 20 6.69 -12.39 24.93
N THR A 21 6.42 -13.60 25.38
CA THR A 21 5.93 -14.74 24.59
C THR A 21 4.72 -14.42 23.70
N GLN A 22 4.95 -14.12 22.42
CA GLN A 22 3.96 -14.21 21.35
C GLN A 22 4.67 -14.87 20.16
N ASN A 23 4.26 -16.08 19.80
CA ASN A 23 4.66 -16.74 18.57
C ASN A 23 4.11 -15.92 17.39
N GLY A 24 4.84 -14.90 16.93
CA GLY A 24 4.38 -13.99 15.89
C GLY A 24 3.88 -14.76 14.66
N GLU A 25 2.60 -14.62 14.35
CA GLU A 25 1.96 -15.30 13.22
C GLU A 25 2.25 -14.62 11.88
N LEU A 26 2.78 -13.39 11.91
CA LEU A 26 3.23 -12.64 10.74
C LEU A 26 4.67 -12.98 10.38
N VAL A 27 4.93 -13.08 9.07
CA VAL A 27 6.27 -13.04 8.49
C VAL A 27 6.46 -11.66 7.88
N VAL A 28 7.57 -11.00 8.22
CA VAL A 28 7.88 -9.64 7.78
C VAL A 28 9.24 -9.63 7.12
N THR A 29 9.33 -9.01 5.95
CA THR A 29 10.61 -8.70 5.28
C THR A 29 10.50 -7.34 4.61
N PHE A 30 11.60 -6.90 4.00
CA PHE A 30 11.63 -5.70 3.18
C PHE A 30 11.99 -6.04 1.74
N THR A 31 11.45 -5.28 0.80
CA THR A 31 11.91 -5.25 -0.58
C THR A 31 12.40 -3.85 -0.92
N SER A 32 13.52 -3.77 -1.64
CA SER A 32 13.99 -2.54 -2.28
C SER A 32 13.68 -2.53 -3.78
N SER A 33 12.83 -3.45 -4.24
CA SER A 33 12.47 -3.62 -5.64
C SER A 33 11.00 -3.22 -5.88
N PHE A 34 10.78 -2.40 -6.91
CA PHE A 34 9.51 -1.74 -7.21
C PHE A 34 9.23 -1.74 -8.71
N ASN A 35 7.96 -1.85 -9.06
CA ASN A 35 7.46 -1.51 -10.39
C ASN A 35 7.06 -0.03 -10.41
N ALA A 36 7.56 0.72 -11.40
CA ALA A 36 7.03 2.05 -11.72
C ALA A 36 5.60 1.87 -12.27
N ILE A 37 4.62 2.56 -11.69
CA ILE A 37 3.21 2.42 -12.08
C ILE A 37 2.70 3.65 -12.82
N TRP A 38 2.91 4.82 -12.24
CA TRP A 38 2.43 6.08 -12.78
C TRP A 38 3.28 7.25 -12.31
N ASN A 39 3.32 8.33 -13.08
CA ASN A 39 3.80 9.63 -12.66
C ASN A 39 3.02 10.72 -13.39
N ASP A 40 2.99 11.93 -12.85
CA ASP A 40 2.23 13.04 -13.40
C ASP A 40 3.01 13.88 -14.44
N ALA A 41 4.13 13.38 -14.97
CA ALA A 41 4.91 14.10 -15.96
C ALA A 41 4.07 14.42 -17.21
N GLY A 42 4.09 15.69 -17.62
CA GLY A 42 3.30 16.21 -18.74
C GLY A 42 1.96 16.83 -18.35
N SER A 43 1.53 16.69 -17.10
CA SER A 43 0.27 17.28 -16.61
C SER A 43 0.26 18.82 -16.52
N GLY A 44 1.43 19.45 -16.55
CA GLY A 44 1.57 20.91 -16.38
C GLY A 44 1.46 21.40 -14.93
N THR A 45 1.45 20.49 -13.95
CA THR A 45 1.53 20.82 -12.52
C THR A 45 2.94 21.31 -12.14
N THR A 46 3.05 22.02 -11.02
CA THR A 46 4.33 22.53 -10.49
C THR A 46 4.98 21.59 -9.47
N ARG A 47 4.31 20.49 -9.10
CA ARG A 47 4.81 19.50 -8.13
C ARG A 47 4.79 18.13 -8.80
N ASP A 48 5.90 17.43 -8.69
CA ASP A 48 6.06 16.09 -9.26
C ASP A 48 5.50 15.02 -8.31
N GLY A 49 4.83 14.02 -8.87
CA GLY A 49 4.40 12.81 -8.19
C GLY A 49 4.81 11.56 -8.97
N GLY A 50 5.62 10.71 -8.33
CA GLY A 50 5.98 9.38 -8.83
C GLY A 50 5.36 8.29 -7.96
N PHE A 51 4.78 7.27 -8.59
CA PHE A 51 4.00 6.25 -7.91
C PHE A 51 4.42 4.84 -8.33
N TRP A 52 4.71 4.04 -7.31
CA TRP A 52 5.40 2.77 -7.44
C TRP A 52 4.67 1.70 -6.64
N HIS A 53 4.82 0.45 -7.06
CA HIS A 53 4.29 -0.69 -6.31
C HIS A 53 5.43 -1.65 -5.95
N PRO A 54 5.63 -1.97 -4.65
CA PRO A 54 6.65 -2.93 -4.25
C PRO A 54 6.46 -4.29 -4.90
N ILE A 55 7.55 -4.94 -5.28
CA ILE A 55 7.53 -6.29 -5.87
C ILE A 55 7.39 -7.32 -4.75
N THR A 56 6.42 -8.22 -4.90
CA THR A 56 6.15 -9.33 -3.97
C THR A 56 7.29 -10.36 -3.94
N GLN A 57 7.48 -11.04 -2.81
CA GLN A 57 8.47 -12.12 -2.66
C GLN A 57 7.78 -13.40 -2.16
N GLY A 58 7.67 -14.41 -3.01
CA GLY A 58 6.93 -15.64 -2.69
C GLY A 58 5.47 -15.32 -2.32
N THR A 59 5.06 -15.67 -1.10
CA THR A 59 3.72 -15.38 -0.56
C THR A 59 3.61 -14.01 0.13
N LEU A 60 4.73 -13.29 0.27
CA LEU A 60 4.81 -12.01 0.96
C LEU A 60 4.41 -10.88 0.01
N ARG A 61 3.47 -10.04 0.46
CA ARG A 61 2.91 -8.93 -0.34
C ARG A 61 3.01 -7.61 0.40
N PRO A 62 3.08 -6.48 -0.33
CA PRO A 62 3.03 -5.17 0.30
C PRO A 62 1.65 -4.89 0.91
N LEU A 63 1.62 -3.85 1.72
CA LEU A 63 0.40 -3.32 2.33
C LEU A 63 -0.23 -2.16 1.54
N GLY A 64 0.46 -1.66 0.51
CA GLY A 64 0.04 -0.55 -0.33
C GLY A 64 1.12 -0.18 -1.36
N SER A 65 0.81 0.80 -2.21
CA SER A 65 1.77 1.45 -3.10
C SER A 65 2.56 2.55 -2.39
N MET A 66 3.67 2.97 -3.01
CA MET A 66 4.52 4.05 -2.53
C MET A 66 4.42 5.27 -3.44
N ALA A 67 4.30 6.45 -2.86
CA ALA A 67 4.33 7.73 -3.55
C ALA A 67 5.60 8.50 -3.18
N VAL A 68 6.18 9.20 -4.15
CA VAL A 68 7.33 10.09 -3.96
C VAL A 68 7.09 11.43 -4.67
N GLY A 69 7.61 12.51 -4.12
CA GLY A 69 7.50 13.86 -4.68
C GLY A 69 8.52 14.15 -5.80
N ASN A 70 8.77 13.21 -6.70
CA ASN A 70 9.70 13.33 -7.85
C ASN A 70 9.53 12.15 -8.82
N PHE A 71 10.25 12.17 -9.95
CA PHE A 71 10.27 11.09 -10.95
C PHE A 71 11.48 10.16 -10.85
N LYS A 72 12.22 10.20 -9.75
CA LYS A 72 13.45 9.41 -9.62
C LYS A 72 13.12 7.93 -9.41
N GLU A 73 14.05 7.09 -9.86
CA GLU A 73 14.03 5.65 -9.62
C GLU A 73 14.00 5.35 -8.11
N LEU A 74 13.24 4.34 -7.70
CA LEU A 74 13.14 3.92 -6.29
C LEU A 74 13.97 2.68 -5.97
N ASN A 75 14.25 1.85 -6.98
CA ASN A 75 14.97 0.60 -6.81
C ASN A 75 16.33 0.82 -6.12
N GLY A 76 16.54 0.13 -4.99
CA GLY A 76 17.74 0.27 -4.15
C GLY A 76 17.84 1.56 -3.32
N GLN A 77 16.92 2.51 -3.48
CA GLN A 77 16.93 3.80 -2.77
C GLN A 77 15.89 3.91 -1.66
N ARG A 78 14.85 3.07 -1.70
CA ARG A 78 13.80 2.97 -0.70
C ARG A 78 13.55 1.50 -0.38
N ALA A 79 12.89 1.25 0.73
CA ALA A 79 12.43 -0.07 1.13
C ALA A 79 10.94 -0.03 1.48
N ALA A 80 10.23 -1.09 1.16
CA ALA A 80 8.84 -1.30 1.55
C ALA A 80 8.70 -2.62 2.31
N LEU A 81 7.82 -2.63 3.31
CA LEU A 81 7.45 -3.83 4.04
C LEU A 81 6.70 -4.79 3.12
N LEU A 82 7.09 -6.07 3.17
CA LEU A 82 6.31 -7.19 2.68
C LEU A 82 5.88 -8.05 3.88
N ILE A 83 4.61 -8.41 3.90
CA ILE A 83 3.98 -9.15 5.00
C ILE A 83 3.43 -10.47 4.47
N GLY A 84 3.37 -11.50 5.32
CA GLY A 84 2.64 -12.73 5.06
C GLY A 84 2.33 -13.49 6.34
N ALA A 85 1.79 -14.70 6.19
CA ALA A 85 1.49 -15.59 7.30
C ALA A 85 2.61 -16.62 7.51
N LYS A 86 2.96 -16.87 8.77
CA LYS A 86 3.88 -17.95 9.19
C LYS A 86 3.28 -19.32 8.93
N SER A 87 1.95 -19.45 9.03
CA SER A 87 1.20 -20.65 8.70
C SER A 87 0.05 -20.32 7.75
N THR A 88 -0.11 -21.12 6.70
CA THR A 88 -1.19 -21.00 5.72
C THR A 88 -2.41 -21.86 6.05
N SER A 89 -2.35 -22.69 7.09
CA SER A 89 -3.42 -23.63 7.49
C SER A 89 -4.35 -23.10 8.58
N SER A 90 -4.20 -21.83 8.98
CA SER A 90 -5.06 -21.22 9.99
C SER A 90 -6.46 -20.94 9.43
N SER A 91 -7.51 -21.28 10.20
CA SER A 91 -8.89 -20.88 9.92
C SER A 91 -9.11 -19.37 10.03
N ASN A 92 -8.20 -18.67 10.74
CA ASN A 92 -8.19 -17.23 10.92
C ASN A 92 -6.80 -16.66 10.60
N PRO A 93 -6.37 -16.64 9.32
CA PRO A 93 -5.00 -16.26 8.96
C PRO A 93 -4.73 -14.79 9.29
N PRO A 94 -3.49 -14.41 9.60
CA PRO A 94 -3.16 -13.02 9.96
C PRO A 94 -3.24 -12.05 8.77
N VAL A 95 -3.24 -12.57 7.55
CA VAL A 95 -3.39 -11.81 6.30
C VAL A 95 -4.51 -12.39 5.45
N LYS A 96 -5.26 -11.53 4.75
CA LYS A 96 -6.22 -11.91 3.69
C LYS A 96 -6.15 -10.93 2.53
N ALA A 97 -6.47 -11.42 1.32
CA ALA A 97 -6.58 -10.55 0.16
C ALA A 97 -7.78 -9.62 0.35
N PRO A 98 -7.75 -8.39 -0.19
CA PRO A 98 -8.97 -7.61 -0.30
C PRO A 98 -10.00 -8.38 -1.14
N THR A 99 -11.27 -8.15 -0.85
CA THR A 99 -12.39 -8.75 -1.59
C THR A 99 -12.64 -8.03 -2.92
N SER A 100 -12.35 -6.73 -2.98
CA SER A 100 -12.43 -5.87 -4.15
C SER A 100 -11.71 -4.54 -3.85
N TYR A 101 -11.90 -3.52 -4.68
CA TYR A 101 -11.39 -2.18 -4.49
C TYR A 101 -12.46 -1.12 -4.76
N THR A 102 -12.36 0.01 -4.06
CA THR A 102 -13.08 1.24 -4.39
C THR A 102 -12.12 2.19 -5.12
N GLN A 103 -12.49 2.68 -6.30
CA GLN A 103 -11.70 3.71 -6.97
C GLN A 103 -11.81 5.02 -6.20
N LEU A 104 -10.67 5.57 -5.78
CA LEU A 104 -10.61 6.88 -5.11
C LEU A 104 -10.43 8.01 -6.12
N TRP A 105 -9.59 7.78 -7.13
CA TRP A 105 -9.22 8.78 -8.11
C TRP A 105 -8.67 8.15 -9.39
N ALA A 106 -8.78 8.86 -10.51
CA ALA A 106 -8.11 8.55 -11.77
C ALA A 106 -7.65 9.84 -12.45
N ASP A 107 -6.56 9.77 -13.19
CA ASP A 107 -5.89 10.92 -13.82
C ASP A 107 -6.55 11.42 -15.11
N LYS A 108 -7.82 11.06 -15.36
CA LYS A 108 -8.53 11.44 -16.58
C LYS A 108 -8.54 12.96 -16.73
N GLY A 109 -8.00 13.44 -17.85
CA GLY A 109 -7.91 14.87 -18.16
C GLY A 109 -6.76 15.60 -17.43
N SER A 110 -5.83 14.87 -16.80
CA SER A 110 -4.66 15.47 -16.15
C SER A 110 -3.66 16.06 -17.14
N GLY A 111 -3.64 15.56 -18.38
CA GLY A 111 -2.59 15.86 -19.36
C GLY A 111 -1.28 15.08 -19.14
N ALA A 112 -1.19 14.26 -18.08
CA ALA A 112 -0.05 13.40 -17.86
C ALA A 112 0.17 12.44 -19.05
N LYS A 113 1.43 12.11 -19.32
CA LYS A 113 1.81 11.22 -20.42
C LYS A 113 1.37 9.77 -20.20
N LEU A 114 1.19 9.38 -18.95
CA LEU A 114 0.77 8.05 -18.54
C LEU A 114 -0.57 8.13 -17.84
N ASN A 115 -1.40 7.09 -17.98
CA ASN A 115 -2.67 6.97 -17.28
C ASN A 115 -2.49 6.26 -15.94
N GLY A 116 -3.14 6.76 -14.89
CA GLY A 116 -3.01 6.26 -13.53
C GLY A 116 -4.28 6.39 -12.71
N SER A 117 -4.45 5.48 -11.75
CA SER A 117 -5.58 5.49 -10.82
C SER A 117 -5.22 4.96 -9.43
N PHE A 118 -5.98 5.39 -8.42
CA PHE A 118 -5.76 5.12 -7.01
C PHE A 118 -6.97 4.39 -6.46
N TRP A 119 -6.71 3.33 -5.70
CA TRP A 119 -7.72 2.36 -5.30
C TRP A 119 -7.57 2.02 -3.83
N ARG A 120 -8.68 2.11 -3.08
CA ARG A 120 -8.74 1.64 -1.70
C ARG A 120 -9.13 0.16 -1.67
N PRO A 121 -8.33 -0.73 -1.07
CA PRO A 121 -8.73 -2.11 -0.90
C PRO A 121 -9.95 -2.22 0.00
N ILE A 122 -10.92 -3.06 -0.39
CA ILE A 122 -12.08 -3.44 0.44
C ILE A 122 -11.68 -4.71 1.20
N ALA A 123 -11.27 -4.54 2.46
CA ALA A 123 -10.84 -5.66 3.30
C ALA A 123 -12.01 -6.64 3.58
N ALA A 124 -11.67 -7.92 3.75
CA ALA A 124 -12.63 -8.90 4.25
C ALA A 124 -13.05 -8.58 5.70
N SER A 125 -14.22 -9.05 6.13
CA SER A 125 -14.67 -8.84 7.52
C SER A 125 -13.65 -9.34 8.54
N GLY A 126 -13.35 -8.51 9.55
CA GLY A 126 -12.31 -8.75 10.56
C GLY A 126 -10.89 -8.38 10.11
N TYR A 127 -10.71 -7.77 8.94
CA TYR A 127 -9.42 -7.33 8.41
C TYR A 127 -9.44 -5.84 8.07
N ILE A 128 -8.26 -5.24 8.00
CA ILE A 128 -8.05 -3.83 7.71
C ILE A 128 -7.08 -3.68 6.53
N ALA A 129 -7.45 -2.82 5.59
CA ALA A 129 -6.55 -2.33 4.55
C ALA A 129 -5.62 -1.25 5.13
N MET A 130 -4.32 -1.41 4.90
CA MET A 130 -3.28 -0.58 5.52
C MET A 130 -2.76 0.53 4.60
N GLY A 131 -3.00 0.42 3.30
CA GLY A 131 -2.59 1.41 2.31
C GLY A 131 -3.38 1.28 1.00
N ASP A 132 -3.36 2.34 0.21
CA ASP A 132 -4.02 2.38 -1.10
C ASP A 132 -3.09 1.82 -2.20
N VAL A 133 -3.68 1.37 -3.31
CA VAL A 133 -2.98 0.77 -4.44
C VAL A 133 -3.04 1.69 -5.65
N VAL A 134 -1.89 1.91 -6.28
CA VAL A 134 -1.80 2.62 -7.56
C VAL A 134 -1.81 1.61 -8.72
N GLN A 135 -2.48 1.98 -9.80
CA GLN A 135 -2.71 1.14 -10.96
C GLN A 135 -2.45 1.93 -12.24
N SER A 136 -1.77 1.28 -13.18
CA SER A 136 -1.63 1.80 -14.54
C SER A 136 -2.96 1.63 -15.28
N GLY A 137 -3.42 2.70 -15.92
CA GLY A 137 -4.76 2.77 -16.50
C GLY A 137 -5.85 2.82 -15.44
N TYR A 138 -7.05 2.37 -15.82
CA TYR A 138 -8.29 2.57 -15.04
C TYR A 138 -9.02 1.26 -14.69
N THR A 139 -8.42 0.12 -15.00
CA THR A 139 -8.99 -1.19 -14.67
C THR A 139 -8.78 -1.47 -13.19
N THR A 140 -9.75 -2.13 -12.55
CA THR A 140 -9.63 -2.52 -11.14
C THR A 140 -8.36 -3.36 -10.93
N PRO A 141 -7.56 -3.09 -9.88
CA PRO A 141 -6.36 -3.88 -9.61
C PRO A 141 -6.70 -5.33 -9.23
N SER A 142 -5.76 -6.25 -9.46
CA SER A 142 -5.86 -7.60 -8.91
C SER A 142 -5.89 -7.57 -7.38
N THR A 143 -6.73 -8.40 -6.77
CA THR A 143 -6.74 -8.64 -5.31
C THR A 143 -5.46 -9.33 -4.82
N SER A 144 -4.60 -9.78 -5.73
CA SER A 144 -3.28 -10.31 -5.40
C SER A 144 -2.21 -9.24 -5.12
N LYS A 145 -2.48 -7.96 -5.34
CA LYS A 145 -1.47 -6.90 -5.20
C LYS A 145 -1.05 -6.63 -3.75
N VAL A 146 -1.96 -6.74 -2.80
CA VAL A 146 -1.69 -6.42 -1.39
C VAL A 146 -2.28 -7.44 -0.45
N TRP A 147 -1.84 -7.40 0.80
CA TRP A 147 -2.56 -8.00 1.93
C TRP A 147 -3.31 -6.95 2.75
N CYS A 148 -4.47 -7.35 3.26
CA CYS A 148 -5.11 -6.75 4.42
C CYS A 148 -4.72 -7.54 5.68
N LEU A 149 -4.62 -6.86 6.82
CA LEU A 149 -4.19 -7.45 8.09
C LEU A 149 -5.39 -7.73 8.98
N ARG A 150 -5.33 -8.80 9.77
CA ARG A 150 -6.36 -9.06 10.79
C ARG A 150 -6.41 -7.90 11.78
N SER A 151 -7.61 -7.52 12.19
CA SER A 151 -7.84 -6.25 12.90
C SER A 151 -7.16 -6.13 14.26
N ASP A 152 -6.85 -7.26 14.91
CA ASP A 152 -6.13 -7.33 16.19
C ASP A 152 -4.61 -7.16 16.05
N LEU A 153 -4.08 -7.20 14.83
CA LEU A 153 -2.64 -7.03 14.53
C LEU A 153 -2.26 -5.60 14.16
N VAL A 154 -3.22 -4.68 14.22
CA VAL A 154 -3.05 -3.30 13.80
C VAL A 154 -3.60 -2.37 14.88
N ALA A 155 -2.97 -1.21 15.01
CA ALA A 155 -3.45 -0.12 15.85
C ALA A 155 -3.58 1.15 15.02
N ASP A 156 -4.27 2.14 15.57
CA ASP A 156 -4.28 3.47 14.98
C ASP A 156 -2.86 4.05 15.04
N GLY A 157 -2.41 4.55 13.88
CA GLY A 157 -1.16 5.25 13.72
C GLY A 157 -1.33 6.73 14.00
N GLN A 158 -0.29 7.34 14.55
CA GLN A 158 -0.16 8.78 14.64
C GLN A 158 0.83 9.23 13.59
N TYR A 159 0.50 10.28 12.83
CA TYR A 159 1.46 11.01 12.04
C TYR A 159 1.90 12.24 12.84
N ALA A 160 3.18 12.63 12.72
CA ALA A 160 3.56 13.96 13.15
C ALA A 160 2.87 14.95 12.22
N ASP A 161 2.19 15.96 12.75
CA ASP A 161 1.79 17.11 11.94
C ASP A 161 3.06 17.65 11.27
N GLU A 162 3.13 17.60 9.94
CA GLU A 162 4.23 18.25 9.24
C GLU A 162 4.06 19.75 9.44
N SER A 163 4.98 20.35 10.21
CA SER A 163 5.23 21.78 10.19
C SER A 163 5.52 22.19 8.75
N VAL A 164 4.60 22.99 8.20
CA VAL A 164 4.62 23.63 6.88
C VAL A 164 5.91 24.39 6.58
#